data_AF-A0A1V6FEG4-F1
#
_entry.id   AF-A0A1V6FEG4-F1
#
_cell.length_a   1.000
_cell.length_b   1.000
_cell.length_c   1.000
_cell.angle_alpha   90.00
_cell.angle_beta   90.00
_cell.angle_gamma   90.00
#
_symmetry.space_group_name_H-M   'P 1'
#
loop_
_entity.id
_entity.type
_entity.pdbx_description
1 polymer ?
#
loop_
_entity_poly.entity_id
_entity_poly.type
_entity_poly.pdbx_seq_one_letter_code
_entity_poly.pdbx_strand_id
1 'polypeptide(L)'
;MDETTIDQWIAQGKLLLQQAWQKIVDITLWFAKETEKAELDADPGVAMVIALALTFLLGSACWAASIAQARRHPIWLHFTLGLLLPWVYPLVILFAMNIKGEKEMRAKLEAEQRAKEEREAERQRNIALTSGLPEEEPEADGSIVWKRSYFERIARDKEGKPAGPWDVQFNGVVLRIVSILEAQDELVVVEQLDARGQTSRLRIPYAKIEAWQDAE
;
A
#
# COMPACT_ATOMS: atom_id res chain seq x y z
N MET A 1 6.89 -20.07 -24.16
CA MET A 1 8.05 -20.74 -23.54
C MET A 1 7.70 -22.21 -23.55
N ASP A 2 8.51 -23.03 -24.20
CA ASP A 2 8.20 -24.44 -24.41
C ASP A 2 8.54 -25.24 -23.15
N GLU A 3 7.76 -26.28 -22.82
CA GLU A 3 7.87 -27.03 -21.56
C GLU A 3 9.28 -27.63 -21.37
N THR A 4 9.88 -28.03 -22.49
CA THR A 4 11.26 -28.52 -22.61
C THR A 4 12.33 -27.49 -22.19
N THR A 5 12.09 -26.19 -22.41
CA THR A 5 13.03 -25.14 -22.01
C THR A 5 13.04 -24.93 -20.50
N ILE A 6 11.87 -25.03 -19.86
CA ILE A 6 11.73 -24.86 -18.41
C ILE A 6 12.46 -25.99 -17.67
N ASP A 7 12.31 -27.23 -18.14
CA ASP A 7 12.98 -28.40 -17.56
C ASP A 7 14.51 -28.31 -17.65
N GLN A 8 15.04 -27.81 -18.78
CA GLN A 8 16.48 -27.58 -18.95
C GLN A 8 17.01 -26.52 -17.98
N TRP A 9 16.27 -25.42 -17.78
CA TRP A 9 16.62 -24.39 -16.81
C TRP A 9 16.61 -24.91 -15.37
N ILE A 10 15.61 -25.73 -15.02
CA ILE A 10 15.53 -26.37 -13.69
C ILE A 10 16.71 -27.33 -13.47
N ALA A 11 17.04 -28.15 -14.47
CA ALA A 11 18.17 -29.08 -14.41
C ALA A 11 19.51 -28.35 -14.24
N GLN A 12 19.73 -27.27 -15.00
CA GLN A 12 20.91 -26.42 -14.86
C GLN A 12 20.97 -25.74 -13.49
N GLY A 13 19.85 -25.23 -12.99
CA GLY A 13 19.77 -24.63 -11.66
C GLY A 13 20.13 -25.62 -10.54
N LYS A 14 19.63 -26.86 -10.61
CA LYS A 14 19.98 -27.93 -9.67
C LYS A 14 21.47 -28.25 -9.69
N LEU A 15 22.06 -28.34 -10.88
CA LEU A 15 23.50 -28.59 -11.03
C LEU A 15 24.34 -27.47 -10.40
N LEU A 16 23.99 -26.20 -10.66
CA LEU A 16 24.69 -25.05 -10.09
C LEU A 16 24.58 -25.01 -8.56
N LEU A 17 23.40 -25.31 -8.00
CA LEU A 17 23.20 -25.41 -6.56
C LEU A 17 24.04 -26.54 -5.94
N GLN A 18 24.07 -27.71 -6.57
CA GLN A 18 24.90 -28.82 -6.13
C GLN A 18 26.39 -28.48 -6.17
N GLN A 19 26.86 -27.81 -7.23
CA GLN A 19 28.24 -27.36 -7.33
C GLN A 19 28.59 -26.31 -6.27
N ALA A 20 27.70 -25.35 -6.03
CA ALA A 20 27.88 -24.34 -4.98
C ALA A 20 27.94 -25.00 -3.60
N TRP A 21 27.04 -25.95 -3.33
CA TRP A 21 27.04 -26.73 -2.10
C TRP A 21 28.34 -27.51 -1.91
N GLN A 22 28.80 -28.22 -2.94
CA GLN A 22 30.03 -29.00 -2.86
C GLN A 22 31.23 -28.11 -2.56
N LYS A 23 31.33 -26.93 -3.18
CA LYS A 23 32.41 -25.96 -2.87
C LYS A 23 32.37 -25.49 -1.41
N ILE A 24 31.19 -25.25 -0.86
CA ILE A 24 31.05 -24.87 0.56
C ILE A 24 31.56 -25.99 1.47
N VAL A 25 31.17 -27.24 1.19
CA VAL A 25 31.63 -28.41 1.94
C VAL A 25 33.16 -28.56 1.83
N ASP A 26 33.72 -28.46 0.63
CA ASP A 26 35.16 -28.61 0.39
C ASP A 26 35.96 -27.52 1.13
N ILE A 27 35.49 -26.27 1.12
CA ILE A 27 36.10 -25.17 1.88
C ILE A 27 36.03 -25.45 3.39
N THR A 28 34.89 -25.94 3.88
CA THR A 28 34.69 -26.25 5.30
C THR A 28 35.63 -27.36 5.75
N LEU A 29 35.77 -28.43 4.96
CA LEU A 29 36.68 -29.53 5.23
C LEU A 29 38.15 -29.10 5.14
N TRP A 30 38.48 -28.25 4.17
CA TRP A 30 39.82 -27.67 4.07
C TRP A 30 40.16 -26.85 5.31
N PHE A 31 39.26 -25.97 5.76
CA PHE A 31 39.42 -25.21 7.00
C PHE A 31 39.56 -26.12 8.21
N ALA A 32 38.69 -27.13 8.37
CA ALA A 32 38.74 -28.07 9.49
C ALA A 32 40.09 -28.81 9.56
N LYS A 33 40.58 -29.29 8.41
CA LYS A 33 41.87 -29.96 8.29
C LYS A 33 43.04 -29.02 8.60
N GLU A 34 42.96 -27.77 8.15
CA GLU A 34 44.02 -26.79 8.40
C GLU A 34 44.03 -26.32 9.87
N THR A 35 42.87 -26.22 10.52
CA THR A 35 42.78 -25.96 11.96
C THR A 35 43.29 -27.13 12.80
N GLU A 36 43.03 -28.37 12.38
CA GLU A 36 43.56 -29.58 13.03
C GLU A 36 45.09 -29.64 12.93
N LYS A 37 45.66 -29.39 11.73
CA LYS A 37 47.11 -29.33 11.53
C LYS A 37 47.78 -28.19 12.30
N ALA A 38 47.08 -27.08 12.51
CA ALA A 38 47.59 -25.94 13.24
C ALA A 38 47.58 -26.18 14.76
N GLU A 39 47.10 -27.34 15.25
CA GLU A 39 46.93 -27.66 16.67
C GLU A 39 46.23 -26.53 17.43
N LEU A 40 45.30 -25.84 16.75
CA LEU A 40 44.55 -24.75 17.34
C LEU A 40 43.54 -25.36 18.30
N ASP A 41 43.95 -25.47 19.57
CA ASP A 41 43.02 -25.81 20.63
C ASP A 41 41.97 -24.69 20.71
N ALA A 42 40.71 -25.04 20.51
CA ALA A 42 39.63 -24.07 20.44
C ALA A 42 39.35 -23.53 21.85
N ASP A 43 40.12 -22.53 22.27
CA ASP A 43 39.95 -21.87 23.55
C ASP A 43 38.52 -21.33 23.64
N PRO A 44 37.68 -21.84 24.56
CA PRO A 44 36.31 -21.38 24.73
C PRO A 44 36.22 -19.87 24.98
N GLY A 45 37.24 -19.28 25.62
CA GLY A 45 37.33 -17.84 25.84
C GLY A 45 37.48 -17.06 24.54
N VAL A 46 38.37 -17.50 23.65
CA VAL A 46 38.57 -16.88 22.33
C VAL A 46 37.32 -17.04 21.47
N ALA A 47 36.71 -18.22 21.44
CA ALA A 47 35.47 -18.47 20.72
C ALA A 47 34.33 -17.55 21.19
N MET A 48 34.18 -17.37 22.50
CA MET A 48 33.19 -16.46 23.09
C MET A 48 33.46 -15.01 22.68
N VAL A 49 34.71 -14.54 22.73
CA VAL A 49 35.09 -13.18 22.30
C VAL A 49 34.77 -12.96 20.81
N ILE A 50 35.10 -13.93 19.95
CA ILE A 50 34.78 -13.87 18.51
C ILE A 50 33.26 -13.80 18.31
N ALA A 51 32.48 -14.64 19.01
CA ALA A 51 31.03 -14.64 18.91
C ALA A 51 30.41 -13.30 19.34
N LEU A 52 30.91 -12.70 20.43
CA LEU A 52 30.48 -11.38 20.89
C LEU A 52 30.85 -10.29 19.87
N ALA A 53 32.06 -10.32 19.32
CA ALA A 53 32.50 -9.38 18.31
C ALA A 53 31.64 -9.46 17.04
N LEU A 54 31.37 -10.67 16.54
CA LEU A 54 30.50 -10.88 15.38
C LEU A 54 29.07 -10.42 15.66
N THR A 55 28.53 -10.73 16.83
CA THR A 55 27.18 -10.28 17.22
C THR A 55 27.10 -8.76 17.27
N PHE A 56 28.13 -8.11 17.82
CA PHE A 56 28.22 -6.65 17.89
C PHE A 56 28.26 -6.01 16.49
N LEU A 57 29.10 -6.53 15.60
CA LEU A 57 29.24 -6.05 14.22
C LEU A 57 27.96 -6.26 13.40
N LEU A 58 27.40 -7.47 13.43
CA LEU A 58 26.18 -7.82 12.73
C LEU A 58 24.97 -7.06 13.29
N GLY A 59 24.88 -6.91 14.61
CA GLY A 59 23.84 -6.12 15.26
C GLY A 59 23.83 -4.67 14.77
N SER A 60 25.01 -4.05 14.65
CA SER A 60 25.14 -2.69 14.09
C SER A 60 24.71 -2.62 12.62
N ALA A 61 25.19 -3.56 11.79
CA ALA A 61 24.84 -3.63 10.36
C ALA A 61 23.32 -3.81 10.14
N CYS A 62 22.71 -4.74 10.87
CA CYS A 62 21.26 -5.00 10.84
C CYS A 62 20.45 -3.80 11.31
N TRP A 63 20.89 -3.12 12.39
CA TRP A 63 20.21 -1.94 12.89
C TRP A 63 20.24 -0.80 11.88
N ALA A 64 21.40 -0.52 11.29
CA ALA A 64 21.53 0.51 10.26
C ALA A 64 20.67 0.21 9.02
N ALA A 65 20.66 -1.05 8.58
CA ALA A 65 19.83 -1.54 7.48
C ALA A 65 18.32 -1.37 7.77
N SER A 66 17.88 -1.66 8.99
CA SER A 66 16.50 -1.48 9.43
C SER A 66 16.06 0.00 9.38
N ILE A 67 16.89 0.92 9.87
CA ILE A 67 16.61 2.37 9.79
C ILE A 67 16.51 2.81 8.33
N ALA A 68 17.41 2.33 7.47
CA ALA A 68 17.40 2.64 6.04
C ALA A 68 16.12 2.12 5.35
N GLN A 69 15.71 0.89 5.65
CA GLN A 69 14.48 0.31 5.13
C GLN A 69 13.25 1.13 5.54
N ALA A 70 13.15 1.50 6.83
CA ALA A 70 12.05 2.34 7.33
C ALA A 70 11.99 3.71 6.63
N ARG A 71 13.16 4.27 6.26
CA ARG A 71 13.26 5.55 5.55
C ARG A 71 13.33 5.43 4.02
N ARG A 72 13.10 4.24 3.46
CA ARG A 72 13.07 3.92 2.01
C ARG A 72 14.40 4.17 1.27
N HIS A 73 15.51 3.89 1.91
CA HIS A 73 16.88 3.95 1.36
C HIS A 73 17.42 2.54 1.04
N PRO A 74 18.46 2.39 0.19
CA PRO A 74 18.96 1.09 -0.23
C PRO A 74 19.61 0.30 0.92
N ILE A 75 18.96 -0.77 1.36
CA ILE A 75 19.32 -1.59 2.52
C ILE A 75 20.80 -2.03 2.52
N TRP A 76 21.29 -2.52 1.37
CA TRP A 76 22.62 -3.10 1.25
C TRP A 76 23.74 -2.09 1.59
N LEU A 77 23.62 -0.83 1.14
CA LEU A 77 24.61 0.21 1.42
C LEU A 77 24.69 0.52 2.92
N HIS A 78 23.54 0.61 3.59
CA HIS A 78 23.50 0.91 5.02
C HIS A 78 23.91 -0.28 5.89
N PHE A 79 23.69 -1.51 5.41
CA PHE A 79 24.22 -2.71 6.06
C PHE A 79 25.76 -2.70 6.05
N THR A 80 26.38 -2.49 4.89
CA THR A 80 27.86 -2.47 4.77
C THR A 80 28.48 -1.33 5.57
N LEU A 81 27.89 -0.13 5.54
CA LEU A 81 28.37 0.99 6.35
C LEU A 81 28.18 0.74 7.86
N GLY A 82 27.08 0.09 8.26
CA GLY A 82 26.87 -0.31 9.65
C GLY A 82 27.84 -1.39 10.15
N LEU A 83 28.39 -2.19 9.24
CA LEU A 83 29.45 -3.16 9.52
C LEU A 83 30.84 -2.50 9.64
N LEU A 84 31.14 -1.53 8.76
CA LEU A 84 32.43 -0.81 8.74
C LEU A 84 32.57 0.21 9.87
N LEU A 85 31.44 0.81 10.29
CA LEU A 85 31.38 1.83 11.35
C LEU A 85 30.37 1.41 12.42
N PRO A 86 30.73 0.44 13.27
CA PRO A 86 29.81 -0.12 14.25
C PRO A 86 29.30 0.95 15.22
N TRP A 87 28.00 0.94 15.52
CA TRP A 87 27.30 1.86 16.42
C TRP A 87 27.28 3.35 16.01
N VAL A 88 28.40 3.92 15.59
CA VAL A 88 28.50 5.33 15.18
C VAL A 88 27.58 5.60 13.99
N TYR A 89 27.64 4.75 12.97
CA TYR A 89 26.82 4.92 11.77
C TYR A 89 25.30 4.82 12.03
N PRO A 90 24.77 3.73 12.63
CA PRO A 90 23.34 3.64 12.92
C PRO A 90 22.83 4.79 13.79
N LEU A 91 23.62 5.28 14.77
CA LEU A 91 23.27 6.44 15.58
C LEU A 91 23.16 7.73 14.74
N VAL A 92 24.13 8.00 13.86
CA VAL A 92 24.12 9.20 13.01
C VAL A 92 22.93 9.18 12.05
N ILE A 93 22.67 8.07 11.37
CA ILE A 93 21.57 7.99 10.39
C ILE A 93 20.19 8.00 11.05
N LEU A 94 20.09 7.65 12.35
CA LEU A 94 18.85 7.77 13.11
C LEU A 94 18.36 9.22 13.11
N PHE A 95 19.26 10.20 13.20
CA PHE A 95 18.93 11.63 13.26
C PHE A 95 19.09 12.36 11.92
N ALA A 96 20.08 12.00 11.12
CA ALA A 96 20.43 12.75 9.91
C ALA A 96 19.60 12.35 8.66
N MET A 97 19.06 11.13 8.62
CA MET A 97 18.44 10.60 7.41
C MET A 97 16.97 10.98 7.33
N ASN A 98 16.50 11.60 6.24
CA ASN A 98 15.07 11.90 6.04
C ASN A 98 14.35 10.77 5.28
N ILE A 99 13.02 10.72 5.36
CA ILE A 99 12.20 9.76 4.61
C ILE A 99 12.25 10.13 3.13
N LYS A 100 12.70 9.20 2.29
CA LYS A 100 12.75 9.42 0.84
C LYS A 100 11.33 9.60 0.29
N GLY A 101 11.09 10.73 -0.39
CA GLY A 101 9.80 11.06 -1.01
C GLY A 101 8.85 11.90 -0.13
N GLU A 102 9.22 12.21 1.12
CA GLU A 102 8.39 13.06 1.98
C GLU A 102 8.22 14.48 1.40
N LYS A 103 9.29 15.07 0.87
CA LYS A 103 9.23 16.39 0.21
C LYS A 103 8.32 16.39 -1.02
N GLU A 104 8.35 15.32 -1.82
CA GLU A 104 7.52 15.20 -3.02
C GLU A 104 6.04 15.00 -2.65
N MET A 105 5.77 14.18 -1.63
CA MET A 105 4.42 14.02 -1.08
C MET A 105 3.87 15.34 -0.53
N ARG A 106 4.67 16.09 0.25
CA ARG A 106 4.26 17.41 0.77
C ARG A 106 4.00 18.40 -0.37
N ALA A 107 4.89 18.47 -1.35
CA ALA A 107 4.71 19.34 -2.51
C ALA A 107 3.44 19.01 -3.32
N LYS A 108 3.12 17.72 -3.49
CA LYS A 108 1.86 17.28 -4.12
C LYS A 108 0.65 17.68 -3.30
N LEU A 109 0.70 17.52 -1.99
CA LEU A 109 -0.41 17.89 -1.10
C LEU A 109 -0.66 19.41 -1.11
N GLU A 110 0.41 20.21 -1.05
CA GLU A 110 0.33 21.66 -1.15
C GLU A 110 -0.20 22.12 -2.52
N ALA A 111 0.24 21.48 -3.61
CA ALA A 111 -0.28 21.77 -4.94
C ALA A 111 -1.76 21.39 -5.10
N GLU A 112 -2.19 20.26 -4.53
CA GLU A 112 -3.59 19.84 -4.54
C GLU A 112 -4.48 20.77 -3.70
N GLN A 113 -3.98 21.23 -2.54
CA GLN A 113 -4.67 22.22 -1.71
C GLN A 113 -4.84 23.55 -2.44
N ARG A 114 -3.77 24.07 -3.07
CA ARG A 114 -3.86 25.29 -3.89
C ARG A 114 -4.83 25.14 -5.07
N ALA A 115 -4.81 23.99 -5.75
CA ALA A 115 -5.75 23.71 -6.83
C ALA A 115 -7.21 23.61 -6.34
N LYS A 116 -7.45 23.12 -5.12
CA LYS A 116 -8.77 23.12 -4.49
C LYS A 116 -9.23 24.54 -4.15
N GLU A 117 -8.36 25.34 -3.53
CA GLU A 117 -8.64 26.75 -3.21
C GLU A 117 -8.97 27.57 -4.47
N GLU A 118 -8.21 27.38 -5.56
CA GLU A 118 -8.48 28.04 -6.84
C GLU A 118 -9.84 27.63 -7.44
N ARG A 119 -10.18 26.33 -7.41
CA ARG A 119 -11.48 25.83 -7.90
C ARG A 119 -12.64 26.35 -7.06
N GLU A 120 -12.47 26.47 -5.75
CA GLU A 120 -13.48 27.04 -4.86
C GLU A 120 -13.66 28.55 -5.10
N ALA A 121 -12.57 29.29 -5.27
CA ALA A 121 -12.61 30.71 -5.62
C ALA A 121 -13.25 30.95 -6.99
N GLU A 122 -12.97 30.11 -7.99
CA GLU A 122 -13.61 30.17 -9.30
C GLU A 122 -15.11 29.85 -9.22
N ARG A 123 -15.51 28.83 -8.44
CA ARG A 123 -16.92 28.55 -8.17
C ARG A 123 -17.63 29.74 -7.52
N GLN A 124 -17.03 30.35 -6.50
CA GLN A 124 -17.60 31.54 -5.84
C GLN A 124 -17.74 32.72 -6.81
N ARG A 125 -16.74 32.95 -7.66
CA ARG A 125 -16.78 34.01 -8.68
C ARG A 125 -17.87 33.75 -9.73
N ASN A 126 -18.00 32.50 -10.18
CA ASN A 126 -19.05 32.12 -11.13
C ASN A 126 -20.44 32.28 -10.50
N ILE A 127 -20.65 31.83 -9.26
CA ILE A 127 -21.94 32.03 -8.56
C ILE A 127 -22.27 33.51 -8.42
N ALA A 128 -21.28 34.36 -8.07
CA ALA A 128 -21.49 35.81 -7.96
C ALA A 128 -21.85 36.47 -9.31
N LEU A 129 -21.33 35.97 -10.43
CA LEU A 129 -21.67 36.44 -11.78
C LEU A 129 -23.05 35.94 -12.25
N THR A 130 -23.43 34.72 -11.89
CA THR A 130 -24.72 34.13 -12.29
C THR A 130 -25.90 34.59 -11.41
N SER A 131 -25.63 35.12 -10.21
CA SER A 131 -26.67 35.63 -9.28
C SER A 131 -27.40 36.90 -9.76
N GLY A 132 -27.13 37.40 -10.97
CA GLY A 132 -27.80 38.54 -11.60
C GLY A 132 -28.71 38.19 -12.78
N LEU A 133 -28.84 36.91 -13.15
CA LEU A 133 -29.72 36.45 -14.22
C LEU A 133 -30.84 35.58 -13.62
N PRO A 134 -32.10 35.71 -14.08
CA PRO A 134 -33.17 34.82 -13.65
C PRO A 134 -32.74 33.37 -13.90
N GLU A 135 -32.96 32.52 -12.90
CA GLU A 135 -32.83 31.06 -13.00
C GLU A 135 -33.68 30.58 -14.19
N GLU A 136 -33.05 30.39 -15.35
CA GLU A 136 -33.60 29.51 -16.37
C GLU A 136 -33.36 28.09 -15.86
N GLU A 137 -34.45 27.44 -15.44
CA GLU A 137 -34.49 26.00 -15.20
C GLU A 137 -33.88 25.30 -16.44
N PRO A 138 -32.80 24.53 -16.30
CA PRO A 138 -32.31 23.76 -17.42
C PRO A 138 -33.36 22.69 -17.72
N GLU A 139 -33.90 22.77 -18.94
CA GLU A 139 -34.80 21.77 -19.50
C GLU A 139 -34.25 20.36 -19.26
N ALA A 140 -35.16 19.49 -18.84
CA ALA A 140 -34.90 18.11 -18.48
C ALA A 140 -34.32 17.32 -19.67
N ASP A 141 -33.00 17.24 -19.74
CA ASP A 141 -32.32 16.17 -20.47
C ASP A 141 -32.32 14.92 -19.57
N GLY A 142 -32.88 13.82 -20.07
CA GLY A 142 -33.25 12.61 -19.33
C GLY A 142 -32.09 11.78 -18.79
N SER A 143 -30.88 12.33 -18.66
CA SER A 143 -29.79 11.69 -17.93
C SER A 143 -29.94 11.99 -16.44
N ILE A 144 -30.28 10.97 -15.65
CA ILE A 144 -30.38 11.10 -14.20
C ILE A 144 -28.98 11.41 -13.65
N VAL A 145 -28.71 12.68 -13.34
CA VAL A 145 -27.45 13.08 -12.67
C VAL A 145 -27.57 12.71 -11.19
N TRP A 146 -26.96 11.59 -10.82
CA TRP A 146 -26.89 11.14 -9.44
C TRP A 146 -26.10 12.14 -8.58
N LYS A 147 -26.75 12.74 -7.58
CA LYS A 147 -26.15 13.72 -6.67
C LYS A 147 -26.36 13.27 -5.22
N ARG A 148 -25.49 13.75 -4.33
CA ARG A 148 -25.60 13.55 -2.88
C ARG A 148 -27.00 13.82 -2.33
N SER A 149 -27.60 14.94 -2.72
CA SER A 149 -28.93 15.35 -2.26
C SER A 149 -30.05 14.37 -2.65
N TYR A 150 -29.90 13.65 -3.77
CA TYR A 150 -30.84 12.60 -4.16
C TYR A 150 -30.78 11.45 -3.16
N PHE A 151 -29.58 10.93 -2.86
CA PHE A 151 -29.39 9.81 -1.94
C PHE A 151 -29.73 10.16 -0.49
N GLU A 152 -29.41 11.37 -0.03
CA GLU A 152 -29.81 11.82 1.32
C GLU A 152 -31.34 11.84 1.48
N ARG A 153 -32.06 12.23 0.41
CA ARG A 153 -33.53 12.25 0.42
C ARG A 153 -34.14 10.85 0.42
N ILE A 154 -33.56 9.91 -0.30
CA ILE A 154 -34.10 8.54 -0.39
C ILE A 154 -33.56 7.61 0.70
N ALA A 155 -32.51 7.98 1.45
CA ALA A 155 -31.91 7.12 2.47
C ALA A 155 -32.84 6.82 3.65
N ARG A 156 -33.83 7.67 3.91
CA ARG A 156 -34.77 7.52 5.03
C ARG A 156 -36.21 7.59 4.59
N ASP A 157 -37.04 6.76 5.21
CA ASP A 157 -38.48 6.81 5.03
C ASP A 157 -39.12 7.98 5.82
N LYS A 158 -40.44 8.14 5.69
CA LYS A 158 -41.22 9.16 6.42
C LYS A 158 -41.18 8.98 7.95
N GLU A 159 -40.75 7.81 8.43
CA GLU A 159 -40.62 7.45 9.85
C GLU A 159 -39.19 7.64 10.37
N GLY A 160 -38.26 8.04 9.50
CA GLY A 160 -36.85 8.26 9.81
C GLY A 160 -35.99 6.99 9.87
N LYS A 161 -36.54 5.83 9.51
CA LYS A 161 -35.82 4.56 9.41
C LYS A 161 -35.08 4.47 8.07
N PRO A 162 -34.02 3.64 7.97
CA PRO A 162 -33.35 3.38 6.70
C PRO A 162 -34.36 2.85 5.69
N ALA A 163 -34.49 3.54 4.56
CA ALA A 163 -35.29 3.05 3.44
C ALA A 163 -34.53 1.94 2.69
N GLY A 164 -35.23 1.25 1.79
CA GLY A 164 -34.73 0.10 1.03
C GLY A 164 -35.67 -1.10 1.15
N PRO A 165 -35.40 -2.21 0.43
CA PRO A 165 -34.25 -2.46 -0.43
C PRO A 165 -34.35 -1.82 -1.83
N TRP A 166 -33.19 -1.68 -2.50
CA TRP A 166 -33.07 -1.17 -3.88
C TRP A 166 -32.30 -2.13 -4.77
N ASP A 167 -32.62 -2.13 -6.06
CA ASP A 167 -31.84 -2.81 -7.08
C ASP A 167 -31.04 -1.77 -7.88
N VAL A 168 -29.72 -1.96 -7.94
CA VAL A 168 -28.78 -1.00 -8.52
C VAL A 168 -27.93 -1.65 -9.58
N GLN A 169 -27.88 -1.03 -10.75
CA GLN A 169 -27.02 -1.47 -11.84
C GLN A 169 -25.71 -0.69 -11.82
N PHE A 170 -24.61 -1.39 -11.62
CA PHE A 170 -23.25 -0.83 -11.51
C PHE A 170 -22.24 -1.72 -12.24
N ASN A 171 -21.53 -1.16 -13.22
CA ASN A 171 -20.62 -1.89 -14.12
C ASN A 171 -21.27 -3.13 -14.77
N GLY A 172 -22.52 -3.00 -15.23
CA GLY A 172 -23.27 -4.12 -15.83
C GLY A 172 -23.68 -5.25 -14.88
N VAL A 173 -23.51 -5.09 -13.56
CA VAL A 173 -23.99 -6.05 -12.55
C VAL A 173 -25.13 -5.42 -11.75
N VAL A 174 -26.21 -6.17 -11.55
CA VAL A 174 -27.33 -5.77 -10.68
C VAL A 174 -27.04 -6.22 -9.26
N LEU A 175 -26.98 -5.28 -8.33
CA LEU A 175 -26.75 -5.50 -6.91
C LEU A 175 -28.00 -5.13 -6.11
N ARG A 176 -28.39 -5.99 -5.17
CA ARG A 176 -29.46 -5.71 -4.22
C ARG A 176 -28.90 -5.04 -2.97
N ILE A 177 -29.29 -3.79 -2.77
CA ILE A 177 -28.88 -2.95 -1.66
C ILE A 177 -29.96 -2.98 -0.58
N VAL A 178 -29.54 -3.26 0.65
CA VAL A 178 -30.42 -3.31 1.82
C VAL A 178 -30.70 -1.91 2.35
N SER A 179 -29.66 -1.09 2.50
CA SER A 179 -29.77 0.26 3.06
C SER A 179 -28.70 1.21 2.53
N ILE A 180 -28.99 2.52 2.50
CA ILE A 180 -28.00 3.57 2.26
C ILE A 180 -27.47 4.03 3.61
N LEU A 181 -26.16 3.96 3.81
CA LEU A 181 -25.51 4.36 5.06
C LEU A 181 -25.09 5.83 5.05
N GLU A 182 -24.44 6.26 3.97
CA GLU A 182 -23.87 7.60 3.87
C GLU A 182 -23.79 8.04 2.40
N ALA A 183 -24.13 9.30 2.12
CA ALA A 183 -23.91 9.92 0.83
C ALA A 183 -22.77 10.94 0.95
N GLN A 184 -21.73 10.77 0.14
CA GLN A 184 -20.59 11.68 0.04
C GLN A 184 -20.67 12.46 -1.28
N ASP A 185 -19.77 13.41 -1.50
CA ASP A 185 -19.89 14.31 -2.65
C ASP A 185 -19.70 13.58 -4.00
N GLU A 186 -18.92 12.48 -4.03
CA GLU A 186 -18.61 11.73 -5.26
C GLU A 186 -19.10 10.26 -5.25
N LEU A 187 -19.57 9.75 -4.10
CA LEU A 187 -19.94 8.34 -3.93
C LEU A 187 -21.01 8.14 -2.87
N VAL A 188 -21.73 7.01 -2.94
CA VAL A 188 -22.64 6.54 -1.89
C VAL A 188 -22.09 5.28 -1.24
N VAL A 189 -22.19 5.23 0.08
CA VAL A 189 -21.86 4.06 0.91
C VAL A 189 -23.16 3.32 1.22
N VAL A 190 -23.21 2.06 0.83
CA VAL A 190 -24.40 1.23 0.88
C VAL A 190 -24.12 -0.09 1.59
N GLU A 191 -25.16 -0.69 2.16
CA GLU A 191 -25.11 -2.03 2.73
C GLU A 191 -25.75 -3.01 1.76
N GLN A 192 -25.04 -4.07 1.39
CA GLN A 192 -25.53 -5.15 0.53
C GLN A 192 -25.53 -6.49 1.26
N LEU A 193 -26.39 -7.40 0.84
CA LEU A 193 -26.40 -8.78 1.34
C LEU A 193 -25.54 -9.65 0.42
N ASP A 194 -24.52 -10.31 0.98
CA ASP A 194 -23.70 -11.27 0.25
C ASP A 194 -24.46 -12.61 0.07
N ALA A 195 -24.00 -13.49 -0.83
CA ALA A 195 -24.59 -14.79 -1.11
C ALA A 195 -24.70 -15.71 0.13
N ARG A 196 -23.97 -15.38 1.20
CA ARG A 196 -23.95 -16.08 2.49
C ARG A 196 -24.92 -15.48 3.53
N GLY A 197 -25.72 -14.49 3.15
CA GLY A 197 -26.66 -13.80 4.03
C GLY A 197 -25.99 -12.84 5.03
N GLN A 198 -24.73 -12.48 4.82
CA GLN A 198 -24.02 -11.49 5.64
C GLN A 198 -24.09 -10.11 5.00
N THR A 199 -24.22 -9.06 5.82
CA THR A 199 -24.18 -7.69 5.31
C THR A 199 -22.75 -7.23 5.11
N SER A 200 -22.48 -6.61 3.96
CA SER A 200 -21.18 -6.01 3.64
C SER A 200 -21.36 -4.56 3.19
N ARG A 201 -20.37 -3.72 3.49
CA ARG A 201 -20.38 -2.30 3.10
C ARG A 201 -19.72 -2.14 1.74
N LEU A 202 -20.39 -1.47 0.82
CA LEU A 202 -19.90 -1.18 -0.52
C LEU A 202 -19.90 0.32 -0.77
N ARG A 203 -18.91 0.81 -1.52
CA ARG A 203 -18.81 2.21 -1.96
C ARG A 203 -19.04 2.27 -3.46
N ILE A 204 -20.05 3.02 -3.88
CA ILE A 204 -20.45 3.14 -5.29
C ILE A 204 -20.25 4.59 -5.75
N PRO A 205 -19.28 4.87 -6.63
CA PRO A 205 -19.12 6.19 -7.24
C PRO A 205 -20.31 6.56 -8.11
N TYR A 206 -20.79 7.80 -8.02
CA TYR A 206 -21.96 8.28 -8.79
C TYR A 206 -21.78 8.15 -10.30
N ALA A 207 -20.56 8.40 -10.78
CA ALA A 207 -20.21 8.29 -12.20
C ALA A 207 -20.36 6.88 -12.79
N LYS A 208 -20.55 5.85 -11.95
CA LYS A 208 -20.64 4.45 -12.36
C LYS A 208 -22.04 3.84 -12.14
N ILE A 209 -23.00 4.61 -11.64
CA ILE A 209 -24.37 4.15 -11.44
C ILE A 209 -25.12 4.27 -12.77
N GLU A 210 -25.54 3.13 -13.31
CA GLU A 210 -26.32 3.07 -14.55
C GLU A 210 -27.81 3.24 -14.25
N ALA A 211 -28.31 2.57 -13.21
CA ALA A 211 -29.71 2.63 -12.78
C ALA A 211 -29.86 2.44 -11.26
N TRP A 212 -30.89 3.06 -10.69
CA TRP A 212 -31.28 2.92 -9.28
C TRP A 212 -32.81 2.85 -9.19
N GLN A 213 -33.34 1.74 -8.71
CA GLN A 213 -34.79 1.51 -8.62
C GLN A 213 -35.15 0.75 -7.33
N ASP A 214 -36.40 0.86 -6.92
CA ASP A 214 -36.91 0.07 -5.79
C ASP A 214 -36.84 -1.41 -6.15
N ALA A 215 -36.42 -2.23 -5.20
CA ALA A 215 -36.34 -3.67 -5.40
C ALA A 215 -37.75 -4.27 -5.45
N GLU A 216 -38.04 -5.02 -6.51
CA GLU A 216 -39.25 -5.86 -6.60
C GLU A 216 -39.17 -7.11 -5.70
#